data_AF-A0A2L2T4B4-F1
#
_entry.id   AF-A0A2L2T4B4-F1
#
_cell.length_a   1.000
_cell.length_b   1.000
_cell.length_c   1.000
_cell.angle_alpha   90.00
_cell.angle_beta   90.00
_cell.angle_gamma   90.00
#
_symmetry.space_group_name_H-M   'P 1'
#
loop_
_entity.id
_entity.type
_entity.pdbx_description
1 polymer ?
#
loop_
_entity_poly.entity_id
_entity_poly.type
_entity_poly.pdbx_seq_one_letter_code
_entity_poly.pdbx_strand_id
1 'polypeptide(L)'
;MSALRAYQPLFRRAAQRTAPTINTTTRRFLNVESAPTLYSARAKAIGARKGRIEGENLNVELTMAKALGGPGDKGKTNPEELFAAGYGACFQSAMNACAAQMGIEMPTNVEDSVVDTTVHLVGDMKSLDMGLRVDMKIMVKGLEQEELEKVVQKAKAVCPYSRATKGNVWTNFEYVQG
;
A
#
# COMPACT_ATOMS: atom_id res chain seq x y z
N MET A 1 52.19 5.91 68.26
CA MET A 1 50.72 6.05 68.33
C MET A 1 50.16 6.11 66.92
N SER A 2 49.16 5.29 66.66
CA SER A 2 48.58 4.97 65.35
C SER A 2 48.08 6.17 64.56
N ALA A 3 48.32 6.14 63.24
CA ALA A 3 47.44 6.76 62.25
C ALA A 3 47.47 5.90 60.97
N LEU A 4 46.51 4.97 60.88
CA LEU A 4 46.24 4.16 59.69
C LEU A 4 45.76 5.09 58.57
N ARG A 5 46.53 5.17 57.49
CA ARG A 5 46.16 5.88 56.26
C ARG A 5 45.17 5.00 55.49
N ALA A 6 43.89 5.38 55.51
CA ALA A 6 42.85 4.72 54.75
C ALA A 6 43.10 4.88 53.24
N TYR A 7 43.31 3.77 52.55
CA TYR A 7 43.29 3.68 51.09
C TYR A 7 41.84 3.69 50.62
N GLN A 8 41.40 4.75 49.95
CA GLN A 8 40.20 4.71 49.12
C GLN A 8 40.57 4.21 47.72
N PRO A 9 39.91 3.18 47.16
CA PRO A 9 40.07 2.85 45.76
C PRO A 9 39.27 3.86 44.93
N LEU A 10 39.95 4.51 43.98
CA LEU A 10 39.32 5.31 42.93
C LEU A 10 38.49 4.36 42.05
N PHE A 11 37.18 4.29 42.30
CA PHE A 11 36.24 3.67 41.37
C PHE A 11 36.21 4.48 40.07
N ARG A 12 36.93 3.98 39.06
CA ARG A 12 36.89 4.48 37.69
C ARG A 12 35.51 4.14 37.13
N ARG A 13 34.58 5.10 37.15
CA ARG A 13 33.29 5.01 36.46
C ARG A 13 33.57 4.83 34.96
N ALA A 14 33.48 3.60 34.48
CA ALA A 14 33.48 3.33 33.05
C ALA A 14 32.18 3.92 32.48
N ALA A 15 32.29 5.04 31.78
CA ALA A 15 31.21 5.56 30.97
C ALA A 15 30.89 4.51 29.90
N GLN A 16 29.76 3.82 30.06
CA GLN A 16 29.19 2.99 29.01
C GLN A 16 28.85 3.91 27.83
N ARG A 17 29.76 3.98 26.86
CA ARG A 17 29.46 4.51 25.53
C ARG A 17 28.48 3.53 24.91
N THR A 18 27.20 3.87 24.95
CA THR A 18 26.20 3.21 24.11
C THR A 18 26.57 3.50 22.66
N ALA A 19 26.92 2.44 21.92
CA ALA A 19 27.12 2.55 20.48
C ALA A 19 25.81 3.04 19.84
N PRO A 20 25.86 3.95 18.85
CA PRO A 20 24.66 4.36 18.14
C PRO A 20 24.11 3.12 17.41
N THR A 21 22.85 2.79 17.68
CA THR A 21 22.09 1.85 16.87
C THR A 21 21.99 2.43 15.46
N ILE A 22 22.83 1.93 14.55
CA ILE A 22 22.68 2.22 13.13
C ILE A 22 21.37 1.56 12.71
N ASN A 23 20.32 2.38 12.65
CA ASN A 23 19.04 1.97 12.09
C ASN A 23 19.28 1.81 10.59
N THR A 24 19.64 0.61 10.15
CA THR A 24 19.75 0.25 8.73
C THR A 24 18.35 0.20 8.14
N THR A 25 17.73 1.37 7.98
CA THR A 25 16.57 1.52 7.11
C THR A 25 17.07 1.25 5.71
N THR A 26 16.70 0.09 5.15
CA THR A 26 17.03 -0.32 3.78
C THR A 26 16.76 0.85 2.84
N ARG A 27 17.83 1.49 2.35
CA ARG A 27 17.73 2.63 1.43
C ARG A 27 16.99 2.17 0.18
N ARG A 28 15.87 2.83 -0.12
CA ARG A 28 15.14 2.67 -1.39
C ARG A 28 16.09 3.03 -2.53
N PHE A 29 16.30 2.11 -3.48
CA PHE A 29 17.18 2.34 -4.62
C PHE A 29 16.57 3.22 -5.72
N LEU A 30 15.24 3.32 -5.81
CA LEU A 30 14.56 4.08 -6.86
C LEU A 30 14.25 5.52 -6.42
N ASN A 31 14.99 6.49 -6.97
CA ASN A 31 14.61 7.90 -6.93
C ASN A 31 13.53 8.14 -8.00
N VAL A 32 12.29 8.42 -7.57
CA VAL A 32 11.15 8.60 -8.49
C VAL A 32 11.16 9.93 -9.25
N GLU A 33 11.93 10.90 -8.78
CA GLU A 33 12.06 12.19 -9.46
C GLU A 33 12.95 12.07 -10.71
N SER A 34 13.99 11.24 -10.65
CA SER A 34 15.03 11.16 -11.69
C SER A 34 15.03 9.85 -12.49
N ALA A 35 14.19 8.87 -12.14
CA ALA A 35 14.14 7.59 -12.84
C ALA A 35 13.58 7.75 -14.27
N PRO A 36 14.03 6.93 -15.25
CA PRO A 36 13.44 6.94 -16.58
C PRO A 36 11.94 6.60 -16.58
N THR A 37 11.16 7.33 -17.36
CA THR A 37 9.73 7.04 -17.57
C THR A 37 9.55 5.80 -18.44
N LEU A 38 8.91 4.77 -17.89
CA LEU A 38 8.59 3.54 -18.63
C LEU A 38 7.29 3.65 -19.43
N TYR A 39 6.30 4.35 -18.89
CA TYR A 39 4.97 4.52 -19.48
C TYR A 39 4.27 5.74 -18.87
N SER A 40 3.41 6.39 -19.65
CA SER A 40 2.59 7.54 -19.22
C SER A 40 1.13 7.30 -19.62
N ALA A 41 0.22 7.47 -18.66
CA ALA A 41 -1.22 7.52 -18.93
C ALA A 41 -1.74 8.93 -18.67
N ARG A 42 -2.70 9.39 -19.47
CA ARG A 42 -3.37 10.70 -19.31
C ARG A 42 -4.87 10.52 -19.17
N ALA A 43 -5.45 11.28 -18.23
CA ALA A 43 -6.90 11.46 -18.10
C ALA A 43 -7.21 12.92 -17.73
N LYS A 44 -8.36 13.42 -18.18
CA LYS A 44 -8.88 14.76 -17.90
C LYS A 44 -10.18 14.64 -17.11
N ALA A 45 -10.19 15.16 -15.89
CA ALA A 45 -11.40 15.24 -15.07
C ALA A 45 -12.11 16.59 -15.28
N ILE A 46 -13.43 16.55 -15.50
CA ILE A 46 -14.28 17.72 -15.71
C ILE A 46 -15.44 17.63 -14.72
N GLY A 47 -15.79 18.72 -14.04
CA GLY A 47 -17.00 18.75 -13.18
C GLY A 47 -16.88 18.00 -11.85
N ALA A 48 -15.66 17.76 -11.37
CA ALA A 48 -15.38 17.09 -10.09
C ALA A 48 -16.12 15.74 -9.97
N ARG A 49 -16.70 15.42 -8.80
CA ARG A 49 -17.36 14.13 -8.52
C ARG A 49 -18.73 13.94 -9.19
N LYS A 50 -19.18 14.90 -10.01
CA LYS A 50 -20.49 14.88 -10.68
C LYS A 50 -20.39 15.05 -12.20
N GLY A 51 -19.18 15.14 -12.73
CA GLY A 51 -18.94 15.27 -14.16
C GLY A 51 -18.39 13.98 -14.74
N ARG A 52 -17.25 14.03 -15.41
CA ARG A 52 -16.71 12.89 -16.16
C ARG A 52 -15.19 12.89 -16.24
N ILE A 53 -14.64 11.75 -16.64
CA ILE A 53 -13.24 11.56 -16.95
C ILE A 53 -13.10 11.19 -18.43
N GLU A 54 -12.24 11.90 -19.14
CA GLU A 54 -11.88 11.68 -20.54
C GLU A 54 -10.40 11.25 -20.62
N GLY A 55 -10.14 10.01 -21.06
CA GLY A 55 -8.80 9.45 -21.26
C GLY A 55 -8.68 8.78 -22.61
N GLU A 56 -7.52 8.18 -22.89
CA GLU A 56 -7.30 7.47 -24.16
C GLU A 56 -8.26 6.30 -24.34
N ASN A 57 -8.35 5.45 -23.31
CA ASN A 57 -9.23 4.27 -23.28
C ASN A 57 -10.15 4.24 -22.05
N LEU A 58 -10.14 5.29 -21.23
CA LEU A 58 -10.95 5.42 -20.02
C LEU A 58 -11.89 6.61 -20.15
N ASN A 59 -13.15 6.35 -20.50
CA ASN A 59 -14.20 7.36 -20.61
C ASN A 59 -15.37 6.98 -19.71
N VAL A 60 -15.51 7.70 -18.59
CA VAL A 60 -16.49 7.35 -17.55
C VAL A 60 -17.19 8.59 -17.02
N GLU A 61 -18.48 8.45 -16.75
CA GLU A 61 -19.27 9.44 -16.03
C GLU A 61 -19.13 9.23 -14.52
N LEU A 62 -19.12 10.32 -13.76
CA LEU A 62 -18.94 10.34 -12.32
C LEU A 62 -20.25 10.68 -11.60
N THR A 63 -20.45 10.06 -10.45
CA THR A 63 -21.53 10.38 -9.53
C THR A 63 -21.02 10.45 -8.09
N MET A 64 -21.67 11.27 -7.29
CA MET A 64 -21.41 11.31 -5.86
C MET A 64 -22.18 10.15 -5.21
N ALA A 65 -21.47 9.34 -4.41
CA ALA A 65 -22.07 8.21 -3.73
C ALA A 65 -23.19 8.65 -2.77
N LYS A 66 -24.20 7.80 -2.58
CA LYS A 66 -25.33 8.06 -1.65
C LYS A 66 -24.87 8.33 -0.23
N ALA A 67 -23.87 7.56 0.24
CA ALA A 67 -23.26 7.75 1.55
C ALA A 67 -22.63 9.13 1.76
N LEU A 68 -22.30 9.84 0.67
CA LEU A 68 -21.74 11.19 0.69
C LEU A 68 -22.79 12.27 0.34
N GLY A 69 -24.08 11.92 0.37
CA GLY A 69 -25.18 12.84 0.07
C GLY A 69 -25.45 13.03 -1.43
N GLY A 70 -24.89 12.18 -2.29
CA GLY A 70 -25.13 12.20 -3.74
C GLY A 70 -26.26 11.28 -4.20
N PRO A 71 -26.61 11.32 -5.50
CA PRO A 71 -27.68 10.47 -6.05
C PRO A 71 -27.27 9.01 -6.21
N GLY A 72 -25.97 8.71 -6.37
CA GLY A 72 -25.47 7.36 -6.66
C GLY A 72 -26.07 6.81 -7.96
N ASP A 73 -25.91 7.55 -9.05
CA ASP A 73 -26.48 7.21 -10.35
C ASP A 73 -25.93 5.87 -10.88
N LYS A 74 -26.83 5.01 -11.36
CA LYS A 74 -26.45 3.70 -11.93
C LYS A 74 -25.58 3.89 -13.18
N GLY A 75 -24.54 3.06 -13.31
CA GLY A 75 -23.63 3.08 -14.46
C GLY A 75 -22.61 4.22 -14.45
N LYS A 76 -22.57 5.01 -13.38
CA LYS A 76 -21.52 6.02 -13.15
C LYS A 76 -20.63 5.57 -12.00
N THR A 77 -19.38 6.02 -12.02
CA THR A 77 -18.36 5.65 -11.01
C THR A 77 -18.01 6.82 -10.10
N ASN A 78 -17.02 6.66 -9.24
CA ASN A 78 -16.50 7.67 -8.33
C ASN A 78 -14.98 7.51 -8.14
N PRO A 79 -14.28 8.52 -7.58
CA PRO A 79 -12.82 8.44 -7.40
C PRO A 79 -12.35 7.24 -6.57
N GLU A 80 -13.12 6.80 -5.58
CA GLU A 80 -12.76 5.69 -4.71
C GLU A 80 -12.83 4.34 -5.45
N GLU A 81 -13.84 4.13 -6.28
CA GLU A 81 -13.95 2.95 -7.14
C GLU A 81 -12.84 2.91 -8.20
N LEU A 82 -12.49 4.06 -8.79
CA LEU A 82 -11.35 4.17 -9.70
C LEU A 82 -10.02 3.85 -9.01
N PHE A 83 -9.85 4.32 -7.77
CA PHE A 83 -8.68 3.99 -6.96
C PHE A 83 -8.66 2.50 -6.59
N ALA A 84 -9.81 1.91 -6.25
CA ALA A 84 -9.95 0.50 -5.95
C ALA A 84 -9.55 -0.38 -7.14
N ALA A 85 -10.08 -0.07 -8.33
CA ALA A 85 -9.78 -0.77 -9.57
C ALA A 85 -8.28 -0.69 -9.92
N GLY A 86 -7.71 0.52 -9.89
CA GLY A 86 -6.29 0.73 -10.19
C GLY A 86 -5.37 0.06 -9.18
N TYR A 87 -5.70 0.13 -7.88
CA TYR A 87 -4.87 -0.48 -6.84
C TYR A 87 -4.96 -2.01 -6.89
N GLY A 88 -6.15 -2.60 -6.98
CA GLY A 88 -6.32 -4.05 -7.09
C GLY A 88 -5.56 -4.64 -8.28
N ALA A 89 -5.73 -4.06 -9.48
CA ALA A 89 -5.02 -4.51 -10.67
C ALA A 89 -3.49 -4.37 -10.55
N CYS A 90 -3.02 -3.26 -9.99
CA CYS A 90 -1.59 -3.03 -9.75
C CYS A 90 -1.02 -4.02 -8.72
N PHE A 91 -1.80 -4.36 -7.68
CA PHE A 91 -1.39 -5.30 -6.64
C PHE A 91 -1.34 -6.73 -7.17
N GLN A 92 -2.34 -7.16 -7.93
CA GLN A 92 -2.36 -8.47 -8.58
C GLN A 92 -1.20 -8.65 -9.56
N SER A 93 -0.89 -7.62 -10.36
CA SER A 93 0.29 -7.62 -11.23
C SER A 93 1.60 -7.79 -10.43
N ALA A 94 1.71 -7.10 -9.29
CA ALA A 94 2.85 -7.25 -8.39
C ALA A 94 2.93 -8.66 -7.76
N MET A 95 1.80 -9.28 -7.43
CA MET A 95 1.74 -10.68 -6.97
C MET A 95 2.30 -11.62 -8.03
N ASN A 96 1.84 -11.52 -9.28
CA ASN A 96 2.31 -12.36 -10.37
C ASN A 96 3.84 -12.24 -10.59
N ALA A 97 4.36 -11.01 -10.58
CA ALA A 97 5.79 -10.78 -10.71
C ALA A 97 6.60 -11.34 -9.51
N CYS A 98 6.06 -11.24 -8.29
CA CYS A 98 6.72 -11.76 -7.09
C CYS A 98 6.71 -13.29 -7.02
N ALA A 99 5.58 -13.91 -7.37
CA ALA A 99 5.42 -15.36 -7.43
C ALA A 99 6.42 -15.97 -8.42
N ALA A 100 6.52 -15.40 -9.64
CA ALA A 100 7.49 -15.83 -10.64
C ALA A 100 8.95 -15.75 -10.13
N GLN A 101 9.32 -14.69 -9.41
CA GLN A 101 10.64 -14.57 -8.79
C GLN A 101 10.89 -15.58 -7.66
N MET A 102 9.84 -16.14 -7.07
CA MET A 102 9.90 -17.12 -5.98
C MET A 102 9.81 -18.56 -6.49
N GLY A 103 9.60 -18.77 -7.79
CA GLY A 103 9.33 -20.10 -8.35
C GLY A 103 7.95 -20.64 -7.97
N ILE A 104 7.01 -19.76 -7.61
CA ILE A 104 5.61 -20.10 -7.32
C ILE A 104 4.81 -19.90 -8.59
N GLU A 105 4.07 -20.94 -9.00
CA GLU A 105 3.18 -20.88 -10.15
C GLU A 105 1.83 -20.27 -9.76
N MET A 106 1.44 -19.20 -10.45
CA MET A 106 0.11 -18.61 -10.34
C MET A 106 -0.83 -19.27 -11.34
N PRO A 107 -2.14 -19.41 -11.04
CA PRO A 107 -3.09 -19.98 -11.98
C PRO A 107 -3.18 -19.14 -13.26
N THR A 108 -3.44 -19.80 -14.40
CA THR A 108 -3.49 -19.17 -15.72
C THR A 108 -4.89 -18.66 -16.09
N ASN A 109 -5.93 -19.19 -15.46
CA ASN A 109 -7.29 -18.68 -15.61
C ASN A 109 -7.44 -17.38 -14.82
N VAL A 110 -7.95 -16.34 -15.47
CA VAL A 110 -8.10 -15.00 -14.90
C VAL A 110 -9.03 -14.96 -13.69
N GLU A 111 -10.00 -15.88 -13.61
CA GLU A 111 -10.95 -15.96 -12.49
C GLU A 111 -10.37 -16.70 -11.26
N ASP A 112 -9.24 -17.38 -11.41
CA ASP A 112 -8.61 -18.17 -10.34
C ASP A 112 -7.57 -17.36 -9.53
N SER A 113 -7.32 -16.11 -9.93
CA SER A 113 -6.52 -15.15 -9.16
C SER A 113 -7.29 -13.84 -9.09
N VAL A 114 -7.71 -13.43 -7.90
CA VAL A 114 -8.58 -12.28 -7.69
C VAL A 114 -8.09 -11.45 -6.52
N VAL A 115 -8.03 -10.13 -6.73
CA VAL A 115 -7.81 -9.13 -5.68
C VAL A 115 -9.03 -8.21 -5.63
N ASP A 116 -9.99 -8.56 -4.78
CA ASP A 116 -11.17 -7.74 -4.52
C ASP A 116 -10.79 -6.60 -3.57
N THR A 117 -10.84 -5.37 -4.08
CA THR A 117 -10.31 -4.18 -3.39
C THR A 117 -11.46 -3.27 -3.00
N THR A 118 -11.59 -3.03 -1.70
CA THR A 118 -12.51 -2.02 -1.15
C THR A 118 -11.73 -0.80 -0.70
N VAL A 119 -12.13 0.38 -1.19
CA VAL A 119 -11.58 1.67 -0.77
C VAL A 119 -12.62 2.41 0.05
N HIS A 120 -12.25 2.74 1.29
CA HIS A 120 -13.06 3.54 2.19
C HIS A 120 -12.58 4.98 2.17
N LEU A 121 -13.50 5.90 1.92
CA LEU A 121 -13.31 7.31 2.26
C LEU A 121 -13.60 7.48 3.74
N VAL A 122 -12.61 7.89 4.51
CA VAL A 122 -12.70 8.05 5.97
C VAL A 122 -12.43 9.49 6.37
N GLY A 123 -12.90 9.89 7.55
CA GLY A 123 -12.69 11.23 8.10
C GLY A 123 -13.98 12.05 8.13
N ASP A 124 -13.81 13.38 8.12
CA ASP A 124 -14.91 14.33 8.25
C ASP A 124 -14.88 15.37 7.12
N MET A 125 -15.92 15.33 6.29
CA MET A 125 -16.11 16.28 5.20
C MET A 125 -16.28 17.73 5.67
N LYS A 126 -16.76 17.98 6.90
CA LYS A 126 -16.98 19.35 7.40
C LYS A 126 -15.67 20.03 7.78
N SER A 127 -14.78 19.32 8.47
CA SER A 127 -13.45 19.80 8.81
C SER A 127 -12.43 19.69 7.67
N LEU A 128 -12.81 19.06 6.55
CA LEU A 128 -11.94 18.77 5.40
C LEU A 128 -10.75 17.85 5.76
N ASP A 129 -10.86 17.11 6.86
CA ASP A 129 -9.89 16.12 7.28
C ASP A 129 -10.33 14.74 6.79
N MET A 130 -9.86 14.37 5.59
CA MET A 130 -10.30 13.18 4.88
C MET A 130 -9.09 12.33 4.51
N GLY A 131 -9.25 11.01 4.60
CA GLY A 131 -8.23 10.03 4.24
C GLY A 131 -8.82 8.83 3.53
N LEU A 132 -7.96 7.89 3.18
CA LEU A 132 -8.34 6.61 2.59
C LEU A 132 -7.91 5.46 3.48
N ARG A 133 -8.74 4.41 3.49
CA ARG A 133 -8.38 3.07 3.99
C ARG A 133 -8.70 2.05 2.90
N VAL A 134 -7.86 1.03 2.77
CA VAL A 134 -8.02 -0.01 1.75
C VAL A 134 -8.06 -1.38 2.39
N ASP A 135 -9.06 -2.17 2.03
CA ASP A 135 -9.14 -3.58 2.38
C ASP A 135 -9.04 -4.39 1.08
N MET A 136 -8.15 -5.39 1.05
CA MET A 136 -7.97 -6.27 -0.10
C MET A 136 -8.26 -7.70 0.31
N LYS A 137 -9.26 -8.30 -0.34
CA LYS A 137 -9.60 -9.70 -0.22
C LYS A 137 -8.97 -10.47 -1.38
N ILE A 138 -8.04 -11.36 -1.05
CA ILE A 138 -7.16 -12.01 -2.01
C ILE A 138 -7.51 -13.49 -2.06
N MET A 139 -7.80 -13.96 -3.27
CA MET A 139 -8.11 -15.36 -3.57
C MET A 139 -7.19 -15.82 -4.69
N VAL A 140 -6.48 -16.92 -4.46
CA VAL A 140 -5.66 -17.57 -5.48
C VAL A 140 -5.89 -19.07 -5.36
N LYS A 141 -6.58 -19.63 -6.34
CA LYS A 141 -6.93 -21.04 -6.35
C LYS A 141 -5.68 -21.91 -6.50
N GLY A 142 -5.61 -22.97 -5.69
CA GLY A 142 -4.53 -23.95 -5.75
C GLY A 142 -3.20 -23.50 -5.15
N LEU A 143 -3.16 -22.35 -4.47
CA LEU A 143 -1.98 -21.89 -3.76
C LEU A 143 -2.17 -22.05 -2.25
N GLU A 144 -1.19 -22.67 -1.59
CA GLU A 144 -1.22 -22.82 -0.14
C GLU A 144 -1.19 -21.45 0.54
N GLN A 145 -1.90 -21.35 1.68
CA GLN A 145 -2.06 -20.07 2.37
C GLN A 145 -0.70 -19.42 2.73
N GLU A 146 0.27 -20.22 3.19
CA GLU A 146 1.59 -19.74 3.55
C GLU A 146 2.35 -19.16 2.34
N GLU A 147 2.21 -19.78 1.17
CA GLU A 147 2.83 -19.29 -0.07
C GLU A 147 2.16 -18.01 -0.54
N LEU A 148 0.83 -17.97 -0.50
CA LEU A 148 0.05 -16.78 -0.82
C LEU A 148 0.44 -15.60 0.07
N GLU A 149 0.54 -15.82 1.39
CA GLU A 149 0.96 -14.79 2.34
C GLU A 149 2.36 -14.24 1.99
N LYS A 150 3.33 -15.12 1.69
CA LYS A 150 4.68 -14.70 1.27
C LYS A 150 4.64 -13.86 -0.01
N VAL A 151 3.87 -14.28 -1.01
CA VAL A 151 3.68 -13.53 -2.26
C VAL A 151 3.07 -12.16 -1.98
N VAL A 152 2.02 -12.08 -1.17
CA VAL A 152 1.33 -10.84 -0.82
C VAL A 152 2.23 -9.87 -0.05
N GLN A 153 3.03 -10.36 0.90
CA GLN A 153 3.99 -9.50 1.60
C GLN A 153 5.06 -8.92 0.67
N LYS A 154 5.57 -9.73 -0.27
CA LYS A 154 6.53 -9.26 -1.26
C LYS A 154 5.88 -8.28 -2.25
N ALA A 155 4.66 -8.57 -2.70
CA ALA A 155 3.86 -7.73 -3.58
C ALA A 155 3.63 -6.34 -2.96
N LYS A 156 3.27 -6.27 -1.67
CA LYS A 156 3.10 -5.02 -0.92
C LYS A 156 4.36 -4.14 -0.95
N ALA A 157 5.55 -4.74 -0.93
CA ALA A 157 6.81 -4.01 -0.98
C ALA A 157 7.17 -3.47 -2.38
N VAL A 158 6.60 -4.05 -3.45
CA VAL A 158 6.96 -3.71 -4.84
C VAL A 158 5.89 -2.99 -5.63
N CYS A 159 4.61 -3.23 -5.33
CA CYS A 159 3.45 -2.61 -5.96
C CYS A 159 3.58 -1.07 -5.94
N PRO A 160 3.59 -0.40 -7.11
CA PRO A 160 3.67 1.06 -7.20
C PRO A 160 2.64 1.80 -6.34
N TYR A 161 1.38 1.35 -6.31
CA TYR A 161 0.33 1.98 -5.50
C TYR A 161 0.62 1.83 -4.00
N SER A 162 1.00 0.63 -3.53
CA SER A 162 1.41 0.41 -2.14
C SER A 162 2.60 1.27 -1.72
N ARG A 163 3.54 1.51 -2.64
CA ARG A 163 4.69 2.39 -2.40
C ARG A 163 4.27 3.86 -2.32
N ALA A 164 3.37 4.30 -3.21
CA ALA A 164 2.88 5.67 -3.26
C ALA A 164 2.07 6.04 -2.02
N THR A 165 1.34 5.08 -1.44
CA THR A 165 0.46 5.31 -0.28
C THR A 165 1.10 4.97 1.07
N LYS A 166 2.32 4.43 1.07
CA LYS A 166 3.01 3.97 2.28
C LYS A 166 3.07 5.07 3.35
N GLY A 167 2.51 4.78 4.52
CA GLY A 167 2.48 5.70 5.66
C GLY A 167 1.30 6.67 5.68
N ASN A 168 0.53 6.76 4.60
CA ASN A 168 -0.62 7.66 4.48
C ASN A 168 -1.95 6.92 4.42
N VAL A 169 -1.97 5.68 3.90
CA VAL A 169 -3.17 4.86 3.75
C VAL A 169 -2.98 3.56 4.53
N TRP A 170 -3.95 3.23 5.38
CA TRP A 170 -4.00 1.92 6.03
C TRP A 170 -4.46 0.87 5.03
N THR A 171 -3.75 -0.25 4.96
CA THR A 171 -4.06 -1.38 4.07
C THR A 171 -4.25 -2.65 4.88
N ASN A 172 -5.41 -3.29 4.78
CA ASN A 172 -5.70 -4.60 5.35
C ASN A 172 -5.75 -5.68 4.25
N PHE A 173 -5.34 -6.91 4.59
CA PHE A 173 -5.36 -8.06 3.68
C PHE A 173 -6.15 -9.21 4.32
N GLU A 174 -7.16 -9.71 3.60
CA GLU A 174 -7.90 -10.92 3.93
C GLU A 174 -7.57 -11.99 2.88
N TYR A 175 -7.26 -13.20 3.33
CA TYR A 175 -6.95 -14.33 2.44
C TYR A 175 -8.15 -15.28 2.38
N VAL A 176 -8.53 -15.68 1.17
CA VAL A 176 -9.67 -16.55 0.92
C VAL A 176 -9.19 -17.79 0.23
N GLN A 177 -9.58 -18.94 0.77
CA GLN A 177 -9.37 -20.23 0.12
C GLN A 177 -10.25 -20.29 -1.13
N GLY A 178 -9.64 -20.48 -2.29
CA GLY A 178 -10.29 -20.61 -3.61
C GLY A 178 -10.36 -22.05 -4.08
#